data_AF-A0A7C0WBI6-F1
#
_entry.id   AF-A0A7C0WBI6-F1
#
_cell.length_a   1.000
_cell.length_b   1.000
_cell.length_c   1.000
_cell.angle_alpha   90.00
_cell.angle_beta   90.00
_cell.angle_gamma   90.00
#
_symmetry.space_group_name_H-M   'P 1'
#
loop_
_entity.id
_entity.type
_entity.pdbx_description
1 polymer ?
#
loop_
_entity_poly.entity_id
_entity_poly.type
_entity_poly.pdbx_seq_one_letter_code
_entity_poly.pdbx_strand_id
1 'polypeptide(L)'
;MKDPLTRLTEKTSSLGNYNRKYLHIISENIEKLTDTLERYDKRDMVHLWSYSLEIPGEMDTILELTSDYQEKLDFLGCYFALQFLHMNLRLVDIVKLELATSKQRSQTGKKLMLESGRMFRLLTKCYMQRLLNLFLNNEHTDMEYSMLSVGTRADQDDIDLGIIHRNPEDAEVLNRAIGRLASEMFKKANRLHFHLSEHVVENSFTATIDQYEKILDRGQYDFVIVTEMLGAAVILGSYSLFEEFETRITNRFFHNPQKADNRFHEAFLRGILGEINSLLTSRKAPEVINPKDDALRPIKSLLSALKVVHGIHKVNTWNIIDDLKEKNPERRVQYEDIERILSFFELFRHLYQIMVAQDEEIYLQDEGVDSLVAKIAEMIGFEKKGVVEAKDFMLVIYYEFLEKGIKAIEILLDDIKKHLLKISIFRPVFSGDIHKRPGFKGNLAIDFIRTSKLVRGATYWDDFQEEIGQEDNRFFNEFIDSFNQLPDRLFNKVAKGYVAGAEYNPASILRFLVIIGKKARDEKTKRVFNTISSLFLDELGRLPTALYSLTQILYAHPQDLNKFLALIQWQTLQKFVDLVQKKPATPELLAGYKQLLALTNIHYQSSHFFKQHFHKILNKFP
;
A
#
# COMPACT_ATOMS: atom_id res chain seq x y z
N MET A 1 -33.14 -6.29 -38.47
CA MET A 1 -32.51 -6.85 -37.24
C MET A 1 -31.20 -6.08 -37.07
N LYS A 2 -30.95 -5.36 -35.95
CA LYS A 2 -29.69 -4.60 -35.78
C LYS A 2 -28.49 -5.54 -35.83
N ASP A 3 -27.39 -5.13 -36.46
CA ASP A 3 -26.16 -5.91 -36.52
C ASP A 3 -25.54 -6.11 -35.11
N PRO A 4 -24.71 -7.15 -34.92
CA PRO A 4 -24.16 -7.47 -33.60
C PRO A 4 -23.29 -6.36 -32.98
N LEU A 5 -22.54 -5.61 -33.79
CA LEU A 5 -21.68 -4.52 -33.30
C LEU A 5 -22.52 -3.36 -32.78
N THR A 6 -23.57 -2.95 -33.51
CA THR A 6 -24.50 -1.92 -33.06
C THR A 6 -25.15 -2.31 -31.72
N ARG A 7 -25.54 -3.58 -31.55
CA ARG A 7 -26.10 -4.07 -30.28
C ARG A 7 -25.10 -4.01 -29.13
N LEU A 8 -23.84 -4.39 -29.38
CA LEU A 8 -22.77 -4.32 -28.38
C LEU A 8 -22.49 -2.87 -27.97
N THR A 9 -22.44 -1.95 -28.94
CA THR A 9 -22.26 -0.51 -28.71
C THR A 9 -23.39 0.07 -27.86
N GLU A 10 -24.65 -0.27 -28.16
CA GLU A 10 -25.80 0.17 -27.38
C GLU A 10 -25.75 -0.33 -25.93
N LYS A 11 -25.40 -1.61 -25.71
CA LYS A 11 -25.24 -2.15 -24.35
C LYS A 11 -24.09 -1.47 -23.59
N THR A 12 -22.97 -1.25 -24.26
CA THR A 12 -21.75 -0.66 -23.70
C THR A 12 -21.92 0.84 -23.40
N SER A 13 -22.86 1.53 -24.06
CA SER A 13 -23.18 2.94 -23.78
C SER A 13 -23.60 3.20 -22.33
N SER A 14 -24.04 2.16 -21.62
CA SER A 14 -24.39 2.22 -20.21
C SER A 14 -23.19 2.13 -19.26
N LEU A 15 -21.99 1.80 -19.78
CA LEU A 15 -20.76 1.67 -19.03
C LEU A 15 -19.92 2.96 -19.08
N GLY A 16 -18.92 3.06 -18.21
CA GLY A 16 -18.00 4.19 -18.15
C GLY A 16 -17.16 4.36 -19.42
N ASN A 17 -16.65 5.58 -19.62
CA ASN A 17 -15.97 5.99 -20.86
C ASN A 17 -14.72 5.15 -21.21
N TYR A 18 -14.07 4.54 -20.22
CA TYR A 18 -12.89 3.70 -20.44
C TYR A 18 -13.17 2.51 -21.38
N ASN A 19 -14.42 2.04 -21.46
CA ASN A 19 -14.80 0.93 -22.35
C ASN A 19 -14.78 1.32 -23.83
N ARG A 20 -14.78 2.62 -24.16
CA ARG A 20 -14.79 3.11 -25.55
C ARG A 20 -13.54 2.69 -26.32
N LYS A 21 -12.40 2.56 -25.64
CA LYS A 21 -11.15 2.04 -26.24
C LYS A 21 -11.37 0.67 -26.87
N TYR A 22 -12.05 -0.23 -26.15
CA TYR A 22 -12.31 -1.59 -26.64
C TYR A 22 -13.28 -1.59 -27.81
N LEU A 23 -14.32 -0.75 -27.79
CA LEU A 23 -15.21 -0.59 -28.94
C LEU A 23 -14.48 -0.10 -30.19
N HIS A 24 -13.54 0.83 -30.03
CA HIS A 24 -12.73 1.32 -31.14
C HIS A 24 -11.86 0.20 -31.72
N ILE A 25 -11.12 -0.54 -30.89
CA ILE A 25 -10.32 -1.69 -31.31
C ILE A 25 -11.16 -2.73 -32.07
N ILE A 26 -12.37 -3.02 -31.56
CA ILE A 26 -13.31 -3.93 -32.22
C ILE A 26 -13.70 -3.38 -33.59
N SER A 27 -14.16 -2.12 -33.66
CA SER A 27 -14.63 -1.51 -34.91
C SER A 27 -13.59 -1.49 -36.02
N GLU A 28 -12.31 -1.35 -35.67
CA GLU A 28 -11.21 -1.34 -36.65
C GLU A 28 -10.89 -2.72 -37.24
N ASN A 29 -11.18 -3.80 -36.51
CA ASN A 29 -10.63 -5.13 -36.82
C ASN A 29 -11.68 -6.23 -37.01
N ILE A 30 -12.93 -6.01 -36.59
CA ILE A 30 -13.95 -7.06 -36.51
C ILE A 30 -14.40 -7.61 -37.86
N GLU A 31 -14.54 -6.75 -38.88
CA GLU A 31 -14.94 -7.18 -40.23
C GLU A 31 -13.86 -8.10 -40.81
N LYS A 32 -12.60 -7.64 -40.79
CA LYS A 32 -11.46 -8.41 -41.29
C LYS A 32 -11.27 -9.74 -40.55
N LEU A 33 -11.44 -9.75 -39.23
CA LEU A 33 -11.38 -10.98 -38.43
C LEU A 33 -12.51 -11.94 -38.83
N THR A 34 -13.73 -11.44 -38.97
CA THR A 34 -14.90 -12.27 -39.33
C THR A 34 -14.76 -12.86 -40.73
N ASP A 35 -14.38 -12.05 -41.72
CA ASP A 35 -14.15 -12.49 -43.10
C ASP A 35 -13.05 -13.57 -43.18
N THR A 36 -12.00 -13.42 -42.36
CA THR A 36 -10.90 -14.39 -42.33
C THR A 36 -11.34 -15.69 -41.67
N LEU A 37 -12.09 -15.62 -40.56
CA LEU A 37 -12.68 -16.80 -39.93
C LEU A 37 -13.61 -17.58 -40.87
N GLU A 38 -14.43 -16.87 -41.65
CA GLU A 38 -15.31 -17.49 -42.65
C GLU A 38 -14.52 -18.11 -43.80
N ARG A 39 -13.49 -17.43 -44.30
CA ARG A 39 -12.62 -17.96 -45.38
C ARG A 39 -11.95 -19.28 -45.01
N TYR A 40 -11.61 -19.47 -43.74
CA TYR A 40 -10.98 -20.70 -43.23
C TYR A 40 -11.97 -21.69 -42.61
N ASP A 41 -13.28 -21.45 -42.71
CA ASP A 41 -14.33 -22.30 -42.13
C ASP A 41 -14.19 -22.52 -40.61
N LYS A 42 -13.68 -21.50 -39.90
CA LYS A 42 -13.45 -21.50 -38.44
C LYS A 42 -14.41 -20.59 -37.69
N ARG A 43 -15.43 -20.04 -38.36
CA ARG A 43 -16.35 -19.04 -37.78
C ARG A 43 -17.09 -19.52 -36.54
N ASP A 44 -17.52 -20.78 -36.52
CA ASP A 44 -18.24 -21.39 -35.41
C ASP A 44 -17.33 -21.87 -34.27
N MET A 45 -16.00 -21.85 -34.50
CA MET A 45 -15.01 -22.20 -33.47
C MET A 45 -14.68 -21.05 -32.53
N VAL A 46 -15.09 -19.81 -32.85
CA VAL A 46 -14.74 -18.60 -32.09
C VAL A 46 -15.99 -17.81 -31.70
N HIS A 47 -16.15 -17.55 -30.40
CA HIS A 47 -17.28 -16.80 -29.86
C HIS A 47 -17.00 -15.29 -29.89
N LEU A 48 -17.34 -14.61 -30.98
CA LEU A 48 -17.16 -13.16 -31.09
C LEU A 48 -18.21 -12.35 -30.30
N TRP A 49 -19.45 -12.84 -30.22
CA TRP A 49 -20.60 -12.06 -29.74
C TRP A 49 -21.17 -12.53 -28.40
N SER A 50 -20.43 -13.38 -27.70
CA SER A 50 -20.72 -13.87 -26.35
C SER A 50 -19.42 -14.15 -25.61
N TYR A 51 -19.48 -14.19 -24.27
CA TYR A 51 -18.34 -14.59 -23.46
C TYR A 51 -18.01 -16.08 -23.66
N SER A 52 -16.74 -16.39 -23.93
CA SER A 52 -16.25 -17.77 -24.12
C SER A 52 -15.75 -18.42 -22.83
N LEU A 53 -15.96 -19.73 -22.70
CA LEU A 53 -15.30 -20.57 -21.69
C LEU A 53 -14.00 -21.20 -22.19
N GLU A 54 -13.74 -21.16 -23.50
CA GLU A 54 -12.60 -21.79 -24.19
C GLU A 54 -11.61 -20.76 -24.75
N ILE A 55 -11.42 -19.64 -24.02
CA ILE A 55 -10.55 -18.52 -24.39
C ILE A 55 -9.18 -18.96 -24.94
N PRO A 56 -8.44 -19.91 -24.32
CA PRO A 56 -7.12 -20.31 -24.83
C PRO A 56 -7.19 -20.91 -26.24
N GLY A 57 -8.11 -21.84 -26.47
CA GLY A 57 -8.24 -22.53 -27.76
C GLY A 57 -8.74 -21.61 -28.86
N GLU A 58 -9.61 -20.66 -28.54
CA GLU A 58 -10.07 -19.65 -29.49
C GLU A 58 -8.96 -18.67 -29.89
N MET A 59 -8.10 -18.26 -28.95
CA MET A 59 -6.93 -17.45 -29.27
C MET A 59 -5.94 -18.20 -30.17
N ASP A 60 -5.73 -19.50 -29.92
CA ASP A 60 -4.87 -20.34 -30.75
C ASP A 60 -5.44 -20.49 -32.17
N THR A 61 -6.76 -20.69 -32.27
CA THR A 61 -7.50 -20.71 -33.54
C THR A 61 -7.31 -19.43 -34.33
N ILE A 62 -7.35 -18.26 -33.66
CA ILE A 62 -7.13 -16.94 -34.27
C ILE A 62 -5.69 -16.78 -34.77
N LEU A 63 -4.69 -17.25 -34.00
CA LEU A 63 -3.28 -17.17 -34.38
C LEU A 63 -2.93 -17.99 -35.63
N GLU A 64 -3.71 -19.02 -35.93
CA GLU A 64 -3.55 -19.86 -37.12
C GLU A 64 -4.16 -19.27 -38.39
N LEU A 65 -5.00 -18.22 -38.29
CA LEU A 65 -5.74 -17.66 -39.43
C LEU A 65 -4.86 -16.93 -40.45
N THR A 66 -3.71 -16.44 -40.02
CA THR A 66 -2.83 -15.62 -40.84
C THR A 66 -1.38 -15.87 -40.49
N SER A 67 -0.49 -15.75 -41.49
CA SER A 67 0.95 -15.71 -41.27
C SER A 67 1.48 -14.30 -41.04
N ASP A 68 0.69 -13.27 -41.33
CA ASP A 68 1.10 -11.88 -41.15
C ASP A 68 1.19 -11.53 -39.66
N TYR A 69 2.33 -10.97 -39.29
CA TYR A 69 2.66 -10.71 -37.89
C TYR A 69 1.77 -9.64 -37.28
N GLN A 70 1.46 -8.57 -38.04
CA GLN A 70 0.66 -7.47 -37.55
C GLN A 70 -0.82 -7.88 -37.44
N GLU A 71 -1.33 -8.63 -38.41
CA GLU A 71 -2.69 -9.18 -38.36
C GLU A 71 -2.91 -10.10 -37.16
N LYS A 72 -1.90 -10.91 -36.78
CA LYS A 72 -1.99 -11.73 -35.55
C LYS A 72 -2.22 -10.87 -34.31
N LEU A 73 -1.46 -9.78 -34.18
CA LEU A 73 -1.60 -8.86 -33.03
C LEU A 73 -2.96 -8.16 -33.04
N ASP A 74 -3.40 -7.69 -34.21
CA ASP A 74 -4.67 -6.98 -34.34
C ASP A 74 -5.88 -7.89 -34.10
N PHE A 75 -5.86 -9.13 -34.61
CA PHE A 75 -6.93 -10.11 -34.37
C PHE A 75 -6.98 -10.56 -32.91
N LEU A 76 -5.83 -10.84 -32.28
CA LEU A 76 -5.80 -11.17 -30.85
C LEU A 76 -6.29 -10.00 -29.99
N GLY A 77 -5.87 -8.76 -30.31
CA GLY A 77 -6.34 -7.57 -29.61
C GLY A 77 -7.84 -7.33 -29.77
N CYS A 78 -8.38 -7.56 -30.98
CA CYS A 78 -9.83 -7.51 -31.26
C CYS A 78 -10.60 -8.53 -30.41
N TYR A 79 -10.13 -9.78 -30.38
CA TYR A 79 -10.75 -10.84 -29.58
C TYR A 79 -10.68 -10.56 -28.08
N PHE A 80 -9.53 -10.10 -27.56
CA PHE A 80 -9.41 -9.67 -26.16
C PHE A 80 -10.44 -8.60 -25.83
N ALA A 81 -10.56 -7.57 -26.66
CA ALA A 81 -11.51 -6.47 -26.46
C ALA A 81 -12.97 -6.95 -26.42
N LEU A 82 -13.36 -7.88 -27.31
CA LEU A 82 -14.69 -8.50 -27.28
C LEU A 82 -14.94 -9.24 -25.97
N GLN A 83 -14.03 -10.15 -25.58
CA GLN A 83 -14.18 -10.96 -24.38
C GLN A 83 -14.21 -10.12 -23.11
N PHE A 84 -13.40 -9.06 -23.06
CA PHE A 84 -13.36 -8.12 -21.94
C PHE A 84 -14.70 -7.36 -21.78
N LEU A 85 -15.26 -6.83 -22.87
CA LEU A 85 -16.56 -6.15 -22.81
C LEU A 85 -17.70 -7.11 -22.43
N HIS A 86 -17.73 -8.32 -23.00
CA HIS A 86 -18.75 -9.32 -22.65
C HIS A 86 -18.64 -9.76 -21.19
N MET A 87 -17.42 -9.88 -20.66
CA MET A 87 -17.20 -10.16 -19.23
C MET A 87 -17.78 -9.05 -18.35
N ASN A 88 -17.51 -7.78 -18.64
CA ASN A 88 -18.01 -6.65 -17.85
C ASN A 88 -19.55 -6.54 -17.93
N LEU A 89 -20.13 -6.67 -19.12
CA LEU A 89 -21.58 -6.65 -19.30
C LEU A 89 -22.26 -7.79 -18.55
N ARG A 90 -21.71 -9.00 -18.64
CA ARG A 90 -22.21 -10.16 -17.90
C ARG A 90 -22.17 -9.94 -16.39
N LEU A 91 -21.09 -9.35 -15.88
CA LEU A 91 -20.98 -9.05 -14.45
C LEU A 91 -22.07 -8.10 -13.98
N VAL A 92 -22.30 -7.01 -14.72
CA VAL A 92 -23.36 -6.04 -14.42
C VAL A 92 -24.74 -6.69 -14.42
N ASP A 93 -25.01 -7.58 -15.38
CA ASP A 93 -26.28 -8.30 -15.47
C ASP A 93 -26.48 -9.28 -14.28
N ILE A 94 -25.43 -10.01 -13.90
CA ILE A 94 -25.49 -10.94 -12.75
C ILE A 94 -25.71 -10.16 -11.44
N VAL A 95 -24.98 -9.06 -11.23
CA VAL A 95 -25.12 -8.19 -10.04
C VAL A 95 -26.56 -7.73 -9.88
N LYS A 96 -27.17 -7.21 -10.96
CA LYS A 96 -28.57 -6.75 -10.96
C LYS A 96 -29.56 -7.86 -10.60
N LEU A 97 -29.33 -9.08 -11.07
CA LEU A 97 -30.24 -10.21 -10.83
C LEU A 97 -30.06 -10.81 -9.43
N GLU A 98 -28.81 -11.07 -9.01
CA GLU A 98 -28.51 -11.79 -7.79
C GLU A 98 -28.57 -10.91 -6.53
N LEU A 99 -28.12 -9.65 -6.58
CA LEU A 99 -28.12 -8.79 -5.39
C LEU A 99 -29.47 -8.14 -5.10
N ALA A 100 -30.28 -7.89 -6.12
CA ALA A 100 -31.66 -7.43 -5.93
C ALA A 100 -32.51 -8.46 -5.19
N THR A 101 -32.19 -9.76 -5.30
CA THR A 101 -32.99 -10.86 -4.75
C THR A 101 -32.36 -11.53 -3.52
N SER A 102 -31.07 -11.28 -3.23
CA SER A 102 -30.34 -11.94 -2.14
C SER A 102 -30.61 -11.33 -0.77
N LYS A 103 -30.96 -12.20 0.20
CA LYS A 103 -30.99 -11.86 1.64
C LYS A 103 -29.58 -11.77 2.26
N GLN A 104 -28.56 -12.32 1.61
CA GLN A 104 -27.17 -12.37 2.08
C GLN A 104 -26.23 -11.63 1.12
N ARG A 105 -26.51 -10.34 0.91
CA ARG A 105 -25.83 -9.46 -0.07
C ARG A 105 -24.30 -9.52 0.02
N SER A 106 -23.73 -9.56 1.22
CA SER A 106 -22.27 -9.61 1.41
C SER A 106 -21.64 -10.92 0.89
N GLN A 107 -22.29 -12.07 1.09
CA GLN A 107 -21.77 -13.35 0.61
C GLN A 107 -21.90 -13.46 -0.91
N THR A 108 -23.02 -12.99 -1.46
CA THR A 108 -23.21 -12.86 -2.91
C THR A 108 -22.14 -11.94 -3.50
N GLY A 109 -21.89 -10.77 -2.90
CA GLY A 109 -20.82 -9.85 -3.30
C GLY A 109 -19.43 -10.50 -3.32
N LYS A 110 -19.05 -11.23 -2.25
CA LYS A 110 -17.79 -12.01 -2.20
C LYS A 110 -17.67 -12.96 -3.39
N LYS A 111 -18.71 -13.76 -3.64
CA LYS A 111 -18.71 -14.75 -4.73
C LYS A 111 -18.51 -14.09 -6.10
N LEU A 112 -19.22 -12.99 -6.36
CA LEU A 112 -19.14 -12.24 -7.61
C LEU A 112 -17.74 -11.64 -7.82
N MET A 113 -17.15 -11.06 -6.78
CA MET A 113 -15.81 -10.51 -6.86
C MET A 113 -14.74 -11.58 -7.11
N LEU A 114 -14.87 -12.76 -6.51
CA LEU A 114 -13.99 -13.89 -6.78
C LEU A 114 -14.11 -14.40 -8.24
N GLU A 115 -15.34 -14.46 -8.76
CA GLU A 115 -15.60 -14.88 -10.15
C GLU A 115 -15.09 -13.88 -11.17
N SER A 116 -15.43 -12.59 -11.04
CA SER A 116 -14.85 -11.49 -11.83
C SER A 116 -13.32 -11.52 -11.76
N GLY A 117 -12.81 -11.71 -10.54
CA GLY A 117 -11.42 -12.05 -10.19
C GLY A 117 -10.77 -13.03 -11.16
N ARG A 118 -11.37 -14.21 -11.24
CA ARG A 118 -10.89 -15.36 -12.00
C ARG A 118 -11.00 -15.17 -13.51
N MET A 119 -12.11 -14.65 -14.01
CA MET A 119 -12.36 -14.48 -15.46
C MET A 119 -11.33 -13.55 -16.10
N PHE A 120 -11.09 -12.39 -15.48
CA PHE A 120 -10.09 -11.45 -15.98
C PHE A 120 -8.67 -12.01 -15.92
N ARG A 121 -8.28 -12.65 -14.81
CA ARG A 121 -6.95 -13.28 -14.69
C ARG A 121 -6.73 -14.32 -15.79
N LEU A 122 -7.75 -15.11 -16.13
CA LEU A 122 -7.67 -16.09 -17.21
C LEU A 122 -7.50 -15.40 -18.57
N LEU A 123 -8.34 -14.42 -18.90
CA LEU A 123 -8.29 -13.69 -20.17
C LEU A 123 -6.92 -13.02 -20.38
N THR A 124 -6.47 -12.26 -19.38
CA THR A 124 -5.19 -11.56 -19.39
C THR A 124 -4.01 -12.53 -19.47
N LYS A 125 -4.01 -13.61 -18.67
CA LYS A 125 -2.97 -14.64 -18.72
C LYS A 125 -2.85 -15.25 -20.12
N CYS A 126 -3.98 -15.63 -20.72
CA CYS A 126 -3.97 -16.26 -22.05
C CYS A 126 -3.43 -15.30 -23.11
N TYR A 127 -3.92 -14.06 -23.10
CA TYR A 127 -3.47 -13.03 -24.05
C TYR A 127 -1.97 -12.74 -23.91
N MET A 128 -1.49 -12.50 -22.70
CA MET A 128 -0.07 -12.24 -22.44
C MET A 128 0.81 -13.43 -22.84
N GLN A 129 0.37 -14.66 -22.61
CA GLN A 129 1.12 -15.85 -23.01
C GLN A 129 1.29 -15.95 -24.52
N ARG A 130 0.21 -15.71 -25.29
CA ARG A 130 0.26 -15.77 -26.77
C ARG A 130 1.15 -14.66 -27.32
N LEU A 131 1.02 -13.44 -26.79
CA LEU A 131 1.88 -12.32 -27.16
C LEU A 131 3.35 -12.62 -26.89
N LEU A 132 3.67 -13.13 -25.70
CA LEU A 132 5.04 -13.45 -25.33
C LEU A 132 5.65 -14.55 -26.20
N ASN A 133 4.86 -15.59 -26.54
CA ASN A 133 5.27 -16.62 -27.50
C ASN A 133 5.59 -16.03 -28.88
N LEU A 134 4.79 -15.06 -29.36
CA LEU A 134 5.07 -14.34 -30.61
C LEU A 134 6.34 -13.50 -30.52
N PHE A 135 6.67 -12.93 -29.35
CA PHE A 135 7.85 -12.07 -29.21
C PHE A 135 9.16 -12.82 -28.98
N LEU A 136 9.10 -14.01 -28.39
CA LEU A 136 10.27 -14.87 -28.12
C LEU A 136 10.63 -15.80 -29.30
N ASN A 137 9.85 -15.79 -30.39
CA ASN A 137 10.14 -16.45 -31.68
C ASN A 137 10.50 -17.96 -31.59
N ASN A 138 10.08 -18.69 -30.55
CA ASN A 138 10.39 -20.11 -30.31
C ASN A 138 11.89 -20.49 -30.21
N GLU A 139 12.83 -19.57 -30.44
CA GLU A 139 14.29 -19.81 -30.35
C GLU A 139 14.82 -19.73 -28.91
N HIS A 140 14.02 -19.19 -27.99
CA HIS A 140 14.39 -18.94 -26.60
C HIS A 140 13.47 -19.67 -25.60
N THR A 141 12.99 -20.86 -25.97
CA THR A 141 12.07 -21.69 -25.17
C THR A 141 12.69 -22.24 -23.89
N ASP A 142 14.01 -22.31 -23.80
CA ASP A 142 14.75 -22.81 -22.63
C ASP A 142 14.92 -21.74 -21.53
N MET A 143 14.50 -20.49 -21.76
CA MET A 143 14.60 -19.42 -20.76
C MET A 143 13.72 -19.69 -19.55
N GLU A 144 14.32 -19.80 -18.36
CA GLU A 144 13.58 -19.97 -17.12
C GLU A 144 13.27 -18.60 -16.49
N TYR A 145 11.99 -18.21 -16.55
CA TYR A 145 11.46 -17.01 -15.91
C TYR A 145 10.12 -17.28 -15.23
N SER A 146 9.72 -16.41 -14.30
CA SER A 146 8.42 -16.42 -13.65
C SER A 146 7.86 -14.99 -13.63
N MET A 147 6.67 -14.82 -14.18
CA MET A 147 5.95 -13.55 -14.21
C MET A 147 4.83 -13.58 -13.18
N LEU A 148 4.90 -12.66 -12.24
CA LEU A 148 4.09 -12.62 -11.04
C LEU A 148 3.14 -11.44 -11.11
N SER A 149 1.86 -11.64 -10.77
CA SER A 149 0.98 -10.54 -10.42
C SER A 149 1.39 -10.06 -9.04
N VAL A 150 1.64 -8.78 -8.87
CA VAL A 150 1.92 -8.15 -7.58
C VAL A 150 0.79 -7.17 -7.23
N GLY A 151 0.73 -6.72 -5.98
CA GLY A 151 -0.34 -5.83 -5.52
C GLY A 151 -1.70 -6.52 -5.37
N THR A 152 -2.73 -5.72 -5.10
CA THR A 152 -4.11 -6.22 -5.09
C THR A 152 -4.86 -5.65 -6.29
N ARG A 153 -5.48 -6.52 -7.09
CA ARG A 153 -6.26 -6.14 -8.29
C ARG A 153 -7.32 -5.05 -8.03
N ALA A 154 -7.69 -4.82 -6.77
CA ALA A 154 -8.67 -3.80 -6.47
C ALA A 154 -8.09 -2.40 -6.33
N ASP A 155 -6.89 -2.10 -6.85
CA ASP A 155 -6.30 -0.78 -6.67
C ASP A 155 -6.07 0.04 -7.95
N GLN A 156 -5.95 -0.51 -9.17
CA GLN A 156 -5.76 0.28 -10.42
C GLN A 156 -6.19 -0.46 -11.71
N ASP A 157 -6.27 0.26 -12.83
CA ASP A 157 -6.50 -0.29 -14.19
C ASP A 157 -5.31 -1.05 -14.75
N ASP A 158 -4.17 -0.87 -14.11
CA ASP A 158 -2.91 -1.45 -14.48
C ASP A 158 -2.74 -2.82 -13.84
N ILE A 159 -2.01 -3.68 -14.53
CA ILE A 159 -1.61 -4.97 -14.00
C ILE A 159 -0.19 -4.80 -13.49
N ASP A 160 -0.04 -4.77 -12.17
CA ASP A 160 1.26 -4.75 -11.54
C ASP A 160 1.93 -6.11 -11.68
N LEU A 161 3.16 -6.11 -12.18
CA LEU A 161 3.96 -7.28 -12.48
C LEU A 161 5.32 -7.22 -11.79
N GLY A 162 5.74 -8.38 -11.29
CA GLY A 162 7.14 -8.67 -10.99
C GLY A 162 7.63 -9.77 -11.91
N ILE A 163 8.81 -9.61 -12.52
CA ILE A 163 9.36 -10.64 -13.42
C ILE A 163 10.70 -11.10 -12.89
N ILE A 164 10.78 -12.39 -12.58
CA ILE A 164 11.97 -13.05 -12.08
C ILE A 164 12.55 -13.92 -13.18
N HIS A 165 13.86 -13.86 -13.38
CA HIS A 165 14.57 -14.77 -14.30
C HIS A 165 15.76 -15.44 -13.62
N ARG A 166 16.12 -16.63 -14.11
CA ARG A 166 17.24 -17.42 -13.59
C ARG A 166 18.58 -16.84 -14.01
N ASN A 167 18.81 -16.73 -15.32
CA ASN A 167 20.13 -16.42 -15.86
C ASN A 167 20.22 -14.93 -16.22
N PRO A 168 21.27 -14.21 -15.77
CA PRO A 168 21.52 -12.84 -16.18
C PRO A 168 21.69 -12.65 -17.70
N GLU A 169 22.16 -13.69 -18.40
CA GLU A 169 22.39 -13.69 -19.85
C GLU A 169 21.07 -13.55 -20.64
N ASP A 170 19.96 -14.05 -20.08
CA ASP A 170 18.63 -13.98 -20.71
C ASP A 170 18.00 -12.59 -20.58
N ALA A 171 18.56 -11.71 -19.75
CA ALA A 171 17.94 -10.45 -19.37
C ALA A 171 17.66 -9.54 -20.57
N GLU A 172 18.59 -9.41 -21.53
CA GLU A 172 18.41 -8.50 -22.67
C GLU A 172 17.26 -8.95 -23.58
N VAL A 173 17.22 -10.24 -23.90
CA VAL A 173 16.16 -10.82 -24.75
C VAL A 173 14.81 -10.73 -24.05
N LEU A 174 14.75 -11.09 -22.77
CA LEU A 174 13.52 -11.04 -22.00
C LEU A 174 13.02 -9.60 -21.84
N ASN A 175 13.88 -8.63 -21.51
CA ASN A 175 13.48 -7.22 -21.40
C ASN A 175 12.93 -6.67 -22.73
N ARG A 176 13.51 -7.04 -23.88
CA ARG A 176 12.97 -6.66 -25.20
C ARG A 176 11.58 -7.27 -25.44
N ALA A 177 11.40 -8.54 -25.15
CA ALA A 177 10.11 -9.21 -25.32
C ALA A 177 9.03 -8.63 -24.40
N ILE A 178 9.38 -8.34 -23.14
CA ILE A 178 8.50 -7.69 -22.16
C ILE A 178 8.18 -6.26 -22.57
N GLY A 179 9.13 -5.50 -23.11
CA GLY A 179 8.86 -4.15 -23.64
C GLY A 179 7.84 -4.16 -24.79
N ARG A 180 7.93 -5.15 -25.69
CA ARG A 180 6.93 -5.36 -26.76
C ARG A 180 5.58 -5.76 -26.19
N LEU A 181 5.55 -6.64 -25.20
CA LEU A 181 4.35 -7.02 -24.47
C LEU A 181 3.68 -5.83 -23.80
N ALA A 182 4.43 -5.00 -23.09
CA ALA A 182 3.93 -3.79 -22.45
C ALA A 182 3.31 -2.83 -23.47
N SER A 183 3.94 -2.67 -24.64
CA SER A 183 3.42 -1.83 -25.72
C SER A 183 2.09 -2.35 -26.28
N GLU A 184 1.99 -3.66 -26.57
CA GLU A 184 0.76 -4.24 -27.10
C GLU A 184 -0.36 -4.29 -26.07
N MET A 185 -0.03 -4.56 -24.80
CA MET A 185 -0.96 -4.46 -23.67
C MET A 185 -1.49 -3.02 -23.53
N PHE A 186 -0.62 -2.01 -23.56
CA PHE A 186 -1.03 -0.61 -23.52
C PHE A 186 -1.95 -0.22 -24.68
N LYS A 187 -1.68 -0.69 -25.91
CA LYS A 187 -2.50 -0.38 -27.09
C LYS A 187 -3.85 -1.07 -27.07
N LYS A 188 -3.89 -2.37 -26.78
CA LYS A 188 -5.05 -3.24 -27.06
C LYS A 188 -5.76 -3.76 -25.80
N ALA A 189 -5.15 -3.63 -24.61
CA ALA A 189 -5.64 -4.18 -23.35
C ALA A 189 -5.42 -3.20 -22.17
N ASN A 190 -5.23 -3.74 -20.97
CA ASN A 190 -4.81 -3.01 -19.76
C ASN A 190 -3.31 -2.71 -19.79
N ARG A 191 -2.89 -1.60 -19.18
CA ARG A 191 -1.47 -1.26 -19.08
C ARG A 191 -0.78 -2.13 -18.03
N LEU A 192 0.52 -2.37 -18.24
CA LEU A 192 1.36 -3.12 -17.30
C LEU A 192 2.23 -2.14 -16.50
N HIS A 193 2.38 -2.39 -15.21
CA HIS A 193 3.32 -1.69 -14.34
C HIS A 193 4.33 -2.68 -13.77
N PHE A 194 5.61 -2.30 -13.74
CA PHE A 194 6.71 -3.19 -13.37
C PHE A 194 7.33 -2.81 -12.02
N HIS A 195 6.52 -2.22 -11.12
CA HIS A 195 6.96 -1.64 -9.85
C HIS A 195 7.94 -2.53 -9.10
N LEU A 196 7.62 -3.82 -8.94
CA LEU A 196 8.48 -4.74 -8.18
C LEU A 196 9.87 -4.93 -8.79
N SER A 197 10.02 -4.88 -10.11
CA SER A 197 11.32 -5.08 -10.79
C SER A 197 12.07 -3.75 -10.97
N GLU A 198 11.36 -2.64 -11.21
CA GLU A 198 11.92 -1.28 -11.32
C GLU A 198 12.55 -0.80 -10.01
N HIS A 199 12.00 -1.21 -8.86
CA HIS A 199 12.60 -0.94 -7.55
C HIS A 199 13.90 -1.72 -7.29
N VAL A 200 14.17 -2.77 -8.08
CA VAL A 200 15.28 -3.68 -7.87
C VAL A 200 16.47 -3.38 -8.78
N VAL A 201 16.18 -3.06 -10.04
CA VAL A 201 17.18 -2.76 -11.05
C VAL A 201 16.74 -1.51 -11.82
N GLU A 202 17.59 -0.49 -11.84
CA GLU A 202 17.34 0.70 -12.64
C GLU A 202 17.22 0.33 -14.13
N ASN A 203 16.16 0.83 -14.78
CA ASN A 203 15.89 0.66 -16.21
C ASN A 203 15.73 -0.80 -16.67
N SER A 204 15.17 -1.67 -15.83
CA SER A 204 14.84 -3.05 -16.22
C SER A 204 13.42 -3.45 -15.79
N PHE A 205 12.78 -4.26 -16.62
CA PHE A 205 11.49 -4.89 -16.34
C PHE A 205 11.63 -6.21 -15.58
N THR A 206 12.86 -6.70 -15.38
CA THR A 206 13.12 -8.05 -14.84
C THR A 206 14.26 -8.03 -13.82
N ALA A 207 14.24 -8.95 -12.87
CA ALA A 207 15.32 -9.10 -11.90
C ALA A 207 15.59 -10.58 -11.54
N THR A 208 16.78 -10.86 -11.03
CA THR A 208 17.17 -12.17 -10.47
C THR A 208 16.85 -12.23 -8.97
N ILE A 209 16.66 -13.43 -8.43
CA ILE A 209 16.45 -13.63 -6.97
C ILE A 209 17.62 -13.04 -6.16
N ASP A 210 18.85 -13.18 -6.66
CA ASP A 210 20.06 -12.62 -6.02
C ASP A 210 20.03 -11.09 -5.92
N GLN A 211 19.40 -10.39 -6.88
CA GLN A 211 19.23 -8.94 -6.81
C GLN A 211 18.21 -8.55 -5.74
N TYR A 212 17.10 -9.28 -5.62
CA TYR A 212 16.15 -9.09 -4.51
C TYR A 212 16.82 -9.29 -3.15
N GLU A 213 17.63 -10.36 -2.98
CA GLU A 213 18.35 -10.60 -1.73
C GLU A 213 19.30 -9.45 -1.37
N LYS A 214 20.07 -8.94 -2.34
CA LYS A 214 21.00 -7.83 -2.11
C LYS A 214 20.31 -6.58 -1.60
N ILE A 215 19.11 -6.26 -2.07
CA ILE A 215 18.35 -5.09 -1.63
C ILE A 215 17.82 -5.28 -0.21
N LEU A 216 17.29 -6.47 0.09
CA LEU A 216 16.86 -6.81 1.43
C LEU A 216 18.01 -6.76 2.43
N ASP A 217 19.16 -7.34 2.09
CA ASP A 217 20.33 -7.39 2.97
C ASP A 217 20.96 -6.00 3.19
N ARG A 218 20.78 -5.06 2.25
CA ARG A 218 21.19 -3.66 2.38
C ARG A 218 20.18 -2.79 3.12
N GLY A 219 18.99 -3.30 3.42
CA GLY A 219 17.90 -2.52 4.02
C GLY A 219 17.35 -1.44 3.08
N GLN A 220 17.43 -1.65 1.76
CA GLN A 220 16.99 -0.70 0.73
C GLN A 220 15.56 -1.02 0.27
N TYR A 221 14.64 -1.24 1.21
CA TYR A 221 13.24 -1.58 0.91
C TYR A 221 12.30 -0.88 1.89
N ASP A 222 11.06 -0.69 1.50
CA ASP A 222 9.98 -0.22 2.36
C ASP A 222 8.89 -1.29 2.52
N PHE A 223 7.87 -1.00 3.32
CA PHE A 223 6.76 -1.92 3.52
C PHE A 223 5.90 -2.11 2.26
N VAL A 224 5.93 -1.18 1.30
CA VAL A 224 5.14 -1.24 0.07
C VAL A 224 5.68 -2.36 -0.81
N ILE A 225 7.00 -2.33 -1.10
CA ILE A 225 7.67 -3.38 -1.88
C ILE A 225 7.50 -4.74 -1.19
N VAL A 226 7.60 -4.81 0.13
CA VAL A 226 7.39 -6.06 0.87
C VAL A 226 5.95 -6.56 0.77
N THR A 227 4.97 -5.67 0.83
CA THR A 227 3.55 -6.04 0.65
C THR A 227 3.30 -6.58 -0.76
N GLU A 228 3.90 -5.97 -1.78
CA GLU A 228 3.85 -6.46 -3.16
C GLU A 228 4.47 -7.86 -3.30
N MET A 229 5.66 -8.09 -2.73
CA MET A 229 6.30 -9.41 -2.71
C MET A 229 5.46 -10.47 -1.99
N LEU A 230 4.86 -10.11 -0.84
CA LEU A 230 3.99 -11.01 -0.07
C LEU A 230 2.63 -11.28 -0.74
N GLY A 231 2.22 -10.42 -1.67
CA GLY A 231 1.04 -10.57 -2.50
C GLY A 231 1.30 -11.28 -3.84
N ALA A 232 2.57 -11.58 -4.15
CA ALA A 232 2.97 -12.09 -5.45
C ALA A 232 2.35 -13.46 -5.76
N ALA A 233 1.84 -13.64 -6.98
CA ALA A 233 1.33 -14.91 -7.47
C ALA A 233 1.66 -15.14 -8.94
N VAL A 234 2.01 -16.37 -9.30
CA VAL A 234 2.41 -16.73 -10.68
C VAL A 234 1.25 -16.52 -11.66
N ILE A 235 1.50 -15.72 -12.70
CA ILE A 235 0.66 -15.62 -13.90
C ILE A 235 1.17 -16.60 -14.96
N LEU A 236 2.46 -16.49 -15.30
CA LEU A 236 3.15 -17.24 -16.36
C LEU A 236 4.53 -17.71 -15.90
N GLY A 237 5.05 -18.78 -16.50
CA GLY A 237 6.43 -19.23 -16.31
C GLY A 237 6.62 -20.31 -15.24
N SER A 238 7.84 -20.40 -14.73
CA SER A 238 8.34 -21.45 -13.83
C SER A 238 7.78 -21.31 -12.41
N TYR A 239 7.10 -22.36 -11.94
CA TYR A 239 6.66 -22.49 -10.55
C TYR A 239 7.83 -22.83 -9.63
N SER A 240 8.82 -23.62 -10.08
CA SER A 240 10.01 -23.94 -9.28
C SER A 240 10.84 -22.69 -8.99
N LEU A 241 10.98 -21.79 -9.96
CA LEU A 241 11.65 -20.50 -9.75
C LEU A 241 10.88 -19.62 -8.74
N PHE A 242 9.55 -19.67 -8.78
CA PHE A 242 8.72 -18.95 -7.80
C PHE A 242 8.83 -19.53 -6.39
N GLU A 243 8.82 -20.86 -6.23
CA GLU A 243 9.02 -21.51 -4.92
C GLU A 243 10.39 -21.17 -4.31
N GLU A 244 11.42 -21.06 -5.16
CA GLU A 244 12.73 -20.58 -4.72
C GLU A 244 12.68 -19.12 -4.27
N PHE A 245 11.99 -18.26 -5.03
CA PHE A 245 11.76 -16.88 -4.64
C PHE A 245 11.04 -16.79 -3.30
N GLU A 246 9.99 -17.58 -3.08
CA GLU A 246 9.29 -17.61 -1.79
C GLU A 246 10.23 -18.03 -0.64
N THR A 247 11.02 -19.08 -0.89
CA THR A 247 11.95 -19.62 0.10
C THR A 247 13.03 -18.61 0.49
N ARG A 248 13.60 -17.93 -0.49
CA ARG A 248 14.75 -17.03 -0.30
C ARG A 248 14.33 -15.61 0.07
N ILE A 249 13.18 -15.14 -0.38
CA ILE A 249 12.73 -13.74 -0.24
C ILE A 249 11.56 -13.63 0.73
N THR A 250 10.37 -14.13 0.38
CA THR A 250 9.14 -13.82 1.14
C THR A 250 9.10 -14.50 2.51
N ASN A 251 9.65 -15.71 2.64
CA ASN A 251 9.73 -16.46 3.90
C ASN A 251 10.55 -15.77 4.99
N ARG A 252 11.36 -14.75 4.65
CA ARG A 252 12.08 -13.92 5.64
C ARG A 252 11.13 -13.06 6.48
N PHE A 253 9.95 -12.72 5.96
CA PHE A 253 8.98 -11.83 6.62
C PHE A 253 7.95 -12.56 7.47
N PHE A 254 7.87 -13.89 7.37
CA PHE A 254 6.99 -14.70 8.22
C PHE A 254 7.62 -14.95 9.58
N HIS A 255 6.80 -14.90 10.63
CA HIS A 255 7.26 -15.18 11.98
C HIS A 255 7.74 -16.64 12.10
N ASN A 256 8.97 -16.84 12.59
CA ASN A 256 9.49 -18.15 12.91
C ASN A 256 10.00 -18.19 14.36
N PRO A 257 9.28 -18.88 15.27
CA PRO A 257 9.67 -18.94 16.68
C PRO A 257 10.96 -19.73 16.94
N GLN A 258 11.39 -20.58 15.98
CA GLN A 258 12.61 -21.37 16.07
C GLN A 258 13.84 -20.59 15.59
N LYS A 259 13.64 -19.53 14.80
CA LYS A 259 14.73 -18.64 14.37
C LYS A 259 15.05 -17.62 15.46
N ALA A 260 16.33 -17.45 15.74
CA ALA A 260 16.81 -16.42 16.65
C ALA A 260 16.67 -14.99 16.07
N ASP A 261 16.61 -14.85 14.74
CA ASP A 261 16.52 -13.57 14.05
C ASP A 261 15.20 -13.47 13.25
N ASN A 262 14.29 -12.61 13.73
CA ASN A 262 13.04 -12.25 13.09
C ASN A 262 13.04 -10.77 12.65
N ARG A 263 14.21 -10.15 12.42
CA ARG A 263 14.33 -8.71 12.13
C ARG A 263 13.52 -8.25 10.91
N PHE A 264 13.47 -9.06 9.84
CA PHE A 264 12.74 -8.72 8.62
C PHE A 264 11.22 -8.70 8.89
N HIS A 265 10.74 -9.71 9.62
CA HIS A 265 9.35 -9.79 10.09
C HIS A 265 8.99 -8.58 10.97
N GLU A 266 9.81 -8.24 11.97
CA GLU A 266 9.58 -7.09 12.83
C GLU A 266 9.59 -5.76 12.04
N ALA A 267 10.57 -5.57 11.15
CA ALA A 267 10.71 -4.36 10.35
C ALA A 267 9.49 -4.12 9.46
N PHE A 268 9.01 -5.18 8.79
CA PHE A 268 7.81 -5.13 7.96
C PHE A 268 6.57 -4.74 8.78
N LEU A 269 6.35 -5.41 9.91
CA LEU A 269 5.21 -5.12 10.78
C LEU A 269 5.21 -3.66 11.25
N ARG A 270 6.37 -3.11 11.63
CA ARG A 270 6.45 -1.70 12.06
C ARG A 270 6.13 -0.73 10.93
N GLY A 271 6.63 -1.00 9.72
CA GLY A 271 6.33 -0.17 8.55
C GLY A 271 4.84 -0.16 8.23
N ILE A 272 4.22 -1.34 8.14
CA ILE A 272 2.81 -1.45 7.78
C ILE A 272 1.86 -0.95 8.89
N LEU A 273 2.24 -1.05 10.17
CA LEU A 273 1.49 -0.43 11.27
C LEU A 273 1.50 1.09 11.18
N GLY A 274 2.65 1.68 10.81
CA GLY A 274 2.77 3.12 10.59
C GLY A 274 1.81 3.61 9.50
N GLU A 275 1.74 2.87 8.40
CA GLU A 275 0.81 3.15 7.30
C GLU A 275 -0.65 3.08 7.74
N ILE A 276 -1.06 2.00 8.42
CA ILE A 276 -2.44 1.84 8.87
C ILE A 276 -2.85 3.00 9.79
N ASN A 277 -1.99 3.38 10.74
CA ASN A 277 -2.27 4.52 11.62
C ASN A 277 -2.36 5.85 10.86
N SER A 278 -1.52 6.06 9.84
CA SER A 278 -1.60 7.25 8.99
C SER A 278 -2.96 7.35 8.29
N LEU A 279 -3.42 6.24 7.69
CA LEU A 279 -4.72 6.19 7.00
C LEU A 279 -5.90 6.40 7.95
N LEU A 280 -5.86 5.81 9.15
CA LEU A 280 -6.93 5.97 10.15
C LEU A 280 -7.01 7.39 10.73
N THR A 281 -5.93 8.17 10.66
CA THR A 281 -5.87 9.54 11.20
C THR A 281 -6.11 10.63 10.16
N SER A 282 -5.95 10.33 8.87
CA SER A 282 -6.25 11.26 7.78
C SER A 282 -7.76 11.47 7.67
N ARG A 283 -8.26 12.63 8.11
CA ARG A 283 -9.66 13.02 7.90
C ARG A 283 -9.85 13.58 6.48
N LYS A 284 -10.71 12.95 5.68
CA LYS A 284 -11.16 13.50 4.38
C LYS A 284 -12.31 14.50 4.57
N ALA A 285 -12.50 15.37 3.58
CA ALA A 285 -13.61 16.30 3.55
C ALA A 285 -14.94 15.52 3.44
N PRO A 286 -16.02 15.93 4.14
CA PRO A 286 -17.27 15.18 4.18
C PRO A 286 -18.00 15.08 2.83
N GLU A 287 -17.61 15.89 1.85
CA GLU A 287 -18.19 15.91 0.49
C GLU A 287 -17.57 14.86 -0.45
N VAL A 288 -16.51 14.17 -0.02
CA VAL A 288 -15.74 13.22 -0.84
C VAL A 288 -15.67 11.88 -0.12
N ILE A 289 -16.01 10.81 -0.84
CA ILE A 289 -15.75 9.44 -0.39
C ILE A 289 -14.62 8.83 -1.22
N ASN A 290 -13.83 7.96 -0.59
CA ASN A 290 -12.76 7.24 -1.27
C ASN A 290 -12.70 5.80 -0.74
N PRO A 291 -13.41 4.86 -1.38
CA PRO A 291 -13.49 3.46 -0.93
C PRO A 291 -12.12 2.81 -0.67
N LYS A 292 -11.10 3.22 -1.45
CA LYS A 292 -9.73 2.70 -1.35
C LYS A 292 -9.09 3.06 -0.02
N ASP A 293 -8.93 4.34 0.25
CA ASP A 293 -8.20 4.81 1.43
C ASP A 293 -9.07 4.74 2.69
N ASP A 294 -10.39 4.88 2.56
CA ASP A 294 -11.31 4.86 3.70
C ASP A 294 -11.34 3.47 4.34
N ALA A 295 -11.38 2.39 3.53
CA ALA A 295 -11.54 1.03 4.06
C ALA A 295 -10.60 -0.01 3.44
N LEU A 296 -10.49 -0.08 2.10
CA LEU A 296 -9.81 -1.21 1.45
C LEU A 296 -8.33 -1.30 1.78
N ARG A 297 -7.59 -0.18 1.69
CA ARG A 297 -6.15 -0.09 1.95
C ARG A 297 -5.83 -0.37 3.42
N PRO A 298 -6.50 0.24 4.42
CA PRO A 298 -6.34 -0.15 5.83
C PRO A 298 -6.59 -1.64 6.09
N ILE A 299 -7.67 -2.21 5.53
CA ILE A 299 -8.02 -3.62 5.69
C ILE A 299 -6.97 -4.54 5.08
N LYS A 300 -6.54 -4.27 3.84
CA LYS A 300 -5.55 -5.10 3.14
C LYS A 300 -4.18 -5.02 3.80
N SER A 301 -3.79 -3.83 4.29
CA SER A 301 -2.57 -3.65 5.07
C SER A 301 -2.62 -4.45 6.37
N LEU A 302 -3.74 -4.40 7.09
CA LEU A 302 -3.94 -5.20 8.31
C LEU A 302 -3.84 -6.71 8.02
N LEU A 303 -4.49 -7.19 6.95
CA LEU A 303 -4.47 -8.60 6.58
C LEU A 303 -3.09 -9.07 6.13
N SER A 304 -2.31 -8.20 5.49
CA SER A 304 -0.91 -8.45 5.14
C SER A 304 -0.03 -8.60 6.39
N ALA A 305 -0.27 -7.80 7.43
CA ALA A 305 0.40 -7.96 8.72
C ALA A 305 -0.03 -9.25 9.45
N LEU A 306 -1.34 -9.55 9.48
CA LEU A 306 -1.85 -10.75 10.15
C LEU A 306 -1.40 -12.05 9.47
N LYS A 307 -1.35 -12.10 8.13
CA LYS A 307 -0.90 -13.31 7.41
C LYS A 307 0.53 -13.68 7.76
N VAL A 308 1.43 -12.71 7.95
CA VAL A 308 2.83 -12.99 8.31
C VAL A 308 3.00 -13.39 9.77
N VAL A 309 2.15 -12.88 10.67
CA VAL A 309 2.12 -13.29 12.09
C VAL A 309 1.62 -14.73 12.22
N HIS A 310 0.57 -15.09 11.48
CA HIS A 310 -0.08 -16.41 11.57
C HIS A 310 0.45 -17.45 10.56
N GLY A 311 1.47 -17.14 9.78
CA GLY A 311 2.06 -18.11 8.83
C GLY A 311 1.10 -18.51 7.70
N ILE A 312 0.36 -17.55 7.13
CA ILE A 312 -0.60 -17.79 6.05
C ILE A 312 0.04 -17.35 4.73
N HIS A 313 0.31 -18.29 3.82
CA HIS A 313 0.98 -17.99 2.56
C HIS A 313 0.01 -17.58 1.43
N LYS A 314 -1.30 -17.74 1.63
CA LYS A 314 -2.32 -17.35 0.64
C LYS A 314 -2.24 -15.85 0.32
N VAL A 315 -2.51 -15.48 -0.93
CA VAL A 315 -2.47 -14.09 -1.42
C VAL A 315 -3.85 -13.43 -1.52
N ASN A 316 -4.90 -14.22 -1.74
CA ASN A 316 -6.25 -13.69 -1.87
C ASN A 316 -6.80 -13.26 -0.50
N THR A 317 -7.25 -12.03 -0.39
CA THR A 317 -7.73 -11.40 0.85
C THR A 317 -8.81 -12.21 1.57
N TRP A 318 -9.81 -12.72 0.83
CA TRP A 318 -10.86 -13.55 1.43
C TRP A 318 -10.33 -14.89 1.93
N ASN A 319 -9.44 -15.53 1.17
CA ASN A 319 -8.82 -16.78 1.60
C ASN A 319 -7.91 -16.59 2.83
N ILE A 320 -7.24 -15.43 2.94
CA ILE A 320 -6.47 -15.06 4.14
C ILE A 320 -7.41 -14.94 5.34
N ILE A 321 -8.54 -14.26 5.18
CA ILE A 321 -9.55 -14.12 6.24
C ILE A 321 -10.07 -15.49 6.69
N ASP A 322 -10.35 -16.39 5.75
CA ASP A 322 -10.85 -17.73 6.06
C ASP A 322 -9.82 -18.53 6.90
N ASP A 323 -8.52 -18.47 6.55
CA ASP A 323 -7.45 -19.08 7.35
C ASP A 323 -7.25 -18.39 8.71
N LEU A 324 -7.44 -17.07 8.79
CA LEU A 324 -7.35 -16.32 10.05
C LEU A 324 -8.45 -16.71 11.03
N LYS A 325 -9.68 -16.96 10.55
CA LYS A 325 -10.79 -17.46 11.39
C LYS A 325 -10.48 -18.83 12.00
N GLU A 326 -9.71 -19.66 11.31
CA GLU A 326 -9.28 -20.97 11.80
C GLU A 326 -8.09 -20.86 12.77
N LYS A 327 -7.08 -20.05 12.43
CA LYS A 327 -5.84 -19.89 13.21
C LYS A 327 -5.96 -18.99 14.42
N ASN A 328 -6.93 -18.07 14.43
CA ASN A 328 -7.20 -17.14 15.52
C ASN A 328 -8.73 -17.04 15.79
N PRO A 329 -9.33 -18.11 16.33
CA PRO A 329 -10.78 -18.17 16.52
C PRO A 329 -11.33 -17.15 17.53
N GLU A 330 -10.49 -16.65 18.45
CA GLU A 330 -10.88 -15.62 19.42
C GLU A 330 -11.26 -14.29 18.74
N ARG A 331 -10.74 -14.04 17.54
CA ARG A 331 -11.00 -12.83 16.73
C ARG A 331 -11.99 -13.06 15.59
N ARG A 332 -12.71 -14.18 15.60
CA ARG A 332 -13.63 -14.56 14.52
C ARG A 332 -14.66 -13.48 14.18
N VAL A 333 -15.23 -12.81 15.19
CA VAL A 333 -16.22 -11.74 14.99
C VAL A 333 -15.60 -10.57 14.20
N GLN A 334 -14.39 -10.16 14.55
CA GLN A 334 -13.67 -9.09 13.83
C GLN A 334 -13.37 -9.50 12.39
N TYR A 335 -12.99 -10.76 12.15
CA TYR A 335 -12.75 -11.27 10.80
C TYR A 335 -14.03 -11.35 9.95
N GLU A 336 -15.15 -11.73 10.54
CA GLU A 336 -16.46 -11.71 9.87
C GLU A 336 -16.90 -10.28 9.54
N ASP A 337 -16.65 -9.32 10.43
CA ASP A 337 -16.93 -7.91 10.17
C ASP A 337 -16.05 -7.36 9.05
N ILE A 338 -14.75 -7.60 9.09
CA ILE A 338 -13.79 -7.21 8.04
C ILE A 338 -14.17 -7.83 6.69
N GLU A 339 -14.56 -9.11 6.66
CA GLU A 339 -15.00 -9.77 5.42
C GLU A 339 -16.23 -9.09 4.81
N ARG A 340 -17.22 -8.75 5.64
CA ARG A 340 -18.45 -8.10 5.17
C ARG A 340 -18.17 -6.72 4.61
N ILE A 341 -17.35 -5.94 5.31
CA ILE A 341 -16.95 -4.59 4.93
C ILE A 341 -16.14 -4.65 3.63
N LEU A 342 -15.10 -5.47 3.58
CA LEU A 342 -14.28 -5.70 2.38
C LEU A 342 -15.16 -6.03 1.18
N SER A 343 -16.08 -6.97 1.32
CA SER A 343 -16.92 -7.42 0.21
C SER A 343 -17.84 -6.31 -0.33
N PHE A 344 -18.34 -5.43 0.55
CA PHE A 344 -19.13 -4.28 0.14
C PHE A 344 -18.29 -3.22 -0.59
N PHE A 345 -17.17 -2.82 -0.01
CA PHE A 345 -16.30 -1.79 -0.59
C PHE A 345 -15.68 -2.24 -1.91
N GLU A 346 -15.24 -3.50 -2.02
CA GLU A 346 -14.73 -4.11 -3.25
C GLU A 346 -15.78 -4.09 -4.36
N LEU A 347 -17.01 -4.50 -4.04
CA LEU A 347 -18.11 -4.53 -5.01
C LEU A 347 -18.51 -3.12 -5.45
N PHE A 348 -18.70 -2.21 -4.50
CA PHE A 348 -19.07 -0.82 -4.79
C PHE A 348 -18.04 -0.14 -5.69
N ARG A 349 -16.76 -0.23 -5.30
CA ARG A 349 -15.64 0.31 -6.06
C ARG A 349 -15.58 -0.31 -7.45
N HIS A 350 -15.70 -1.63 -7.57
CA HIS A 350 -15.62 -2.31 -8.86
C HIS A 350 -16.74 -1.88 -9.81
N LEU A 351 -17.98 -1.76 -9.31
CA LEU A 351 -19.10 -1.25 -10.11
C LEU A 351 -18.92 0.21 -10.49
N TYR A 352 -18.40 1.04 -9.59
CA TYR A 352 -18.07 2.43 -9.89
C TYR A 352 -17.07 2.54 -11.03
N GLN A 353 -15.97 1.77 -10.96
CA GLN A 353 -14.97 1.72 -12.02
C GLN A 353 -15.55 1.25 -13.36
N ILE A 354 -16.47 0.29 -13.35
CA ILE A 354 -17.12 -0.20 -14.57
C ILE A 354 -18.09 0.81 -15.19
N MET A 355 -18.83 1.54 -14.34
CA MET A 355 -20.01 2.33 -14.77
C MET A 355 -19.74 3.82 -14.91
N VAL A 356 -18.74 4.37 -14.21
CA VAL A 356 -18.54 5.82 -14.05
C VAL A 356 -17.17 6.20 -14.58
N ALA A 357 -16.15 6.05 -13.76
CA ALA A 357 -14.79 6.49 -14.01
C ALA A 357 -13.83 5.63 -13.19
N GLN A 358 -12.57 5.63 -13.61
CA GLN A 358 -11.49 4.92 -12.93
C GLN A 358 -10.85 5.78 -11.82
N ASP A 359 -11.51 6.87 -11.44
CA ASP A 359 -11.10 7.77 -10.36
C ASP A 359 -11.36 7.15 -8.99
N GLU A 360 -10.47 7.46 -8.03
CA GLU A 360 -10.52 6.93 -6.66
C GLU A 360 -11.31 7.83 -5.71
N GLU A 361 -11.37 9.12 -6.02
CA GLU A 361 -12.12 10.11 -5.25
C GLU A 361 -13.47 10.36 -5.90
N ILE A 362 -14.54 10.14 -5.13
CA ILE A 362 -15.90 10.31 -5.61
C ILE A 362 -16.46 11.57 -4.96
N TYR A 363 -16.55 12.62 -5.78
CA TYR A 363 -17.13 13.90 -5.43
C TYR A 363 -18.64 13.81 -5.54
N LEU A 364 -19.34 13.71 -4.40
CA LEU A 364 -20.78 13.46 -4.37
C LEU A 364 -21.62 14.64 -4.91
N GLN A 365 -21.02 15.82 -5.03
CA GLN A 365 -21.67 17.04 -5.51
C GLN A 365 -21.49 17.28 -7.02
N ASP A 366 -20.64 16.49 -7.69
CA ASP A 366 -20.35 16.68 -9.10
C ASP A 366 -21.57 16.32 -9.97
N GLU A 367 -21.79 17.15 -10.98
CA GLU A 367 -22.94 17.01 -11.89
C GLU A 367 -22.87 15.66 -12.63
N GLY A 368 -23.92 14.84 -12.48
CA GLY A 368 -24.01 13.51 -13.09
C GLY A 368 -23.45 12.36 -12.25
N VAL A 369 -22.43 12.58 -11.41
CA VAL A 369 -21.87 11.55 -10.49
C VAL A 369 -22.96 11.04 -9.54
N ASP A 370 -23.74 11.97 -9.00
CA ASP A 370 -24.83 11.67 -8.08
C ASP A 370 -25.84 10.64 -8.64
N SER A 371 -26.27 10.84 -9.90
CA SER A 371 -27.21 9.95 -10.59
C SER A 371 -26.61 8.56 -10.84
N LEU A 372 -25.31 8.50 -11.11
CA LEU A 372 -24.60 7.25 -11.36
C LEU A 372 -24.38 6.46 -10.06
N VAL A 373 -24.05 7.14 -8.96
CA VAL A 373 -23.96 6.52 -7.63
C VAL A 373 -25.32 5.99 -7.19
N ALA A 374 -26.42 6.71 -7.44
CA ALA A 374 -27.77 6.20 -7.20
C ALA A 374 -28.06 4.92 -7.99
N LYS A 375 -27.68 4.88 -9.27
CA LYS A 375 -27.83 3.68 -10.10
C LYS A 375 -26.99 2.51 -9.59
N ILE A 376 -25.77 2.74 -9.12
CA ILE A 376 -24.93 1.70 -8.50
C ILE A 376 -25.56 1.19 -7.21
N ALA A 377 -26.08 2.09 -6.37
CA ALA A 377 -26.78 1.72 -5.15
C ALA A 377 -27.98 0.79 -5.46
N GLU A 378 -28.77 1.12 -6.49
CA GLU A 378 -29.85 0.24 -6.96
C GLU A 378 -29.34 -1.13 -7.41
N MET A 379 -28.23 -1.19 -8.16
CA MET A 379 -27.64 -2.47 -8.59
C MET A 379 -27.17 -3.33 -7.41
N ILE A 380 -26.67 -2.71 -6.33
CA ILE A 380 -26.25 -3.41 -5.11
C ILE A 380 -27.48 -3.84 -4.26
N GLY A 381 -28.69 -3.40 -4.63
CA GLY A 381 -29.95 -3.79 -4.00
C GLY A 381 -30.49 -2.76 -2.99
N PHE A 382 -30.04 -1.51 -3.04
CA PHE A 382 -30.69 -0.41 -2.31
C PHE A 382 -31.89 0.09 -3.10
N GLU A 383 -32.98 0.40 -2.40
CA GLU A 383 -34.22 0.83 -3.04
C GLU A 383 -34.60 2.23 -2.55
N LYS A 384 -35.14 3.04 -3.46
CA LYS A 384 -35.79 4.29 -3.10
C LYS A 384 -37.00 4.02 -2.21
N LYS A 385 -37.12 4.76 -1.10
CA LYS A 385 -38.27 4.69 -0.20
C LYS A 385 -38.81 6.09 0.09
N GLY A 386 -39.94 6.41 -0.52
CA GLY A 386 -40.53 7.75 -0.42
C GLY A 386 -39.61 8.81 -1.02
N VAL A 387 -39.17 9.76 -0.19
CA VAL A 387 -38.28 10.87 -0.58
C VAL A 387 -36.78 10.53 -0.46
N VAL A 388 -36.44 9.38 0.14
CA VAL A 388 -35.05 8.97 0.35
C VAL A 388 -34.61 8.11 -0.84
N GLU A 389 -33.54 8.53 -1.51
CA GLU A 389 -33.00 7.86 -2.69
C GLU A 389 -32.16 6.64 -2.31
N ALA A 390 -31.95 5.71 -3.25
CA ALA A 390 -31.14 4.51 -3.01
C ALA A 390 -29.70 4.85 -2.58
N LYS A 391 -29.12 5.92 -3.15
CA LYS A 391 -27.80 6.44 -2.77
C LYS A 391 -27.71 6.82 -1.29
N ASP A 392 -28.77 7.38 -0.71
CA ASP A 392 -28.74 7.90 0.65
C ASP A 392 -28.65 6.73 1.64
N PHE A 393 -29.43 5.67 1.41
CA PHE A 393 -29.32 4.43 2.18
C PHE A 393 -27.95 3.77 2.03
N MET A 394 -27.39 3.78 0.82
CA MET A 394 -26.06 3.23 0.58
C MET A 394 -24.98 4.03 1.32
N LEU A 395 -25.06 5.37 1.33
CA LEU A 395 -24.12 6.24 2.05
C LEU A 395 -24.20 6.03 3.57
N VAL A 396 -25.39 5.84 4.12
CA VAL A 396 -25.53 5.47 5.54
C VAL A 396 -24.80 4.17 5.83
N ILE A 397 -25.02 3.12 5.04
CA ILE A 397 -24.31 1.84 5.20
C ILE A 397 -22.80 1.98 4.99
N TYR A 398 -22.37 2.81 4.04
CA TYR A 398 -20.96 3.10 3.79
C TYR A 398 -20.27 3.62 5.06
N TYR A 399 -20.84 4.65 5.69
CA TYR A 399 -20.28 5.24 6.90
C TYR A 399 -20.42 4.33 8.13
N GLU A 400 -21.52 3.57 8.26
CA GLU A 400 -21.65 2.56 9.31
C GLU A 400 -20.57 1.47 9.19
N PHE A 401 -20.29 1.02 7.97
CA PHE A 401 -19.24 0.03 7.72
C PHE A 401 -17.85 0.61 7.94
N LEU A 402 -17.63 1.88 7.63
CA LEU A 402 -16.38 2.57 7.92
C LEU A 402 -16.12 2.60 9.43
N GLU A 403 -17.07 3.08 10.23
CA GLU A 403 -16.93 3.12 11.69
C GLU A 403 -16.72 1.74 12.30
N LYS A 404 -17.46 0.74 11.82
CA LYS A 404 -17.33 -0.64 12.28
C LYS A 404 -15.98 -1.25 11.89
N GLY A 405 -15.50 -0.94 10.69
CA GLY A 405 -14.21 -1.36 10.17
C GLY A 405 -13.06 -0.81 11.00
N ILE A 406 -13.09 0.49 11.31
CA ILE A 406 -12.09 1.13 12.17
C ILE A 406 -12.01 0.42 13.52
N LYS A 407 -13.15 0.17 14.19
CA LYS A 407 -13.18 -0.54 15.47
C LYS A 407 -12.60 -1.96 15.38
N ALA A 408 -12.94 -2.71 14.32
CA ALA A 408 -12.39 -4.04 14.10
C ALA A 408 -10.88 -4.02 13.84
N ILE A 409 -10.40 -3.04 13.06
CA ILE A 409 -8.98 -2.83 12.77
C ILE A 409 -8.24 -2.50 14.07
N GLU A 410 -8.74 -1.59 14.91
CA GLU A 410 -8.09 -1.22 16.18
C GLU A 410 -7.90 -2.43 17.11
N ILE A 411 -8.91 -3.30 17.22
CA ILE A 411 -8.83 -4.53 18.02
C ILE A 411 -7.74 -5.47 17.49
N LEU A 412 -7.68 -5.67 16.17
CA LEU A 412 -6.72 -6.57 15.54
C LEU A 412 -5.30 -5.98 15.52
N LEU A 413 -5.15 -4.66 15.44
CA LEU A 413 -3.88 -3.96 15.57
C LEU A 413 -3.28 -4.15 16.97
N ASP A 414 -4.11 -4.17 18.01
CA ASP A 414 -3.65 -4.44 19.38
C ASP A 414 -2.99 -5.81 19.52
N ASP A 415 -3.50 -6.83 18.81
CA ASP A 415 -2.87 -8.16 18.79
C ASP A 415 -1.49 -8.13 18.10
N ILE A 416 -1.35 -7.37 17.02
CA ILE A 416 -0.06 -7.20 16.34
C ILE A 416 0.93 -6.43 17.22
N LYS A 417 0.48 -5.38 17.93
CA LYS A 417 1.30 -4.65 18.91
C LYS A 417 1.78 -5.58 20.03
N LYS A 418 0.89 -6.40 20.60
CA LYS A 418 1.26 -7.42 21.59
C LYS A 418 2.24 -8.45 21.04
N HIS A 419 2.10 -8.84 19.78
CA HIS A 419 3.06 -9.72 19.11
C HIS A 419 4.43 -9.05 18.97
N LEU A 420 4.48 -7.83 18.44
CA LEU A 420 5.71 -7.04 18.33
C LEU A 420 6.44 -6.89 19.66
N LEU A 421 5.74 -6.57 20.75
CA LEU A 421 6.34 -6.49 22.10
C LEU A 421 7.00 -7.80 22.54
N LYS A 422 6.45 -8.96 22.14
CA LYS A 422 7.02 -10.28 22.48
C LYS A 422 8.30 -10.57 21.71
N ILE A 423 8.34 -10.20 20.42
CA ILE A 423 9.41 -10.58 19.48
C ILE A 423 10.46 -9.50 19.24
N SER A 424 10.24 -8.29 19.75
CA SER A 424 11.06 -7.11 19.49
C SER A 424 12.55 -7.37 19.75
N ILE A 425 13.40 -7.06 18.77
CA ILE A 425 14.87 -7.12 18.91
C ILE A 425 15.37 -6.17 20.01
N PHE A 426 14.55 -5.19 20.40
CA PHE A 426 14.86 -4.26 21.49
C PHE A 426 14.48 -4.79 22.87
N ARG A 427 13.71 -5.88 22.98
CA ARG A 427 13.31 -6.45 24.27
C ARG A 427 14.49 -6.74 25.22
N PRO A 428 15.63 -7.31 24.77
CA PRO A 428 16.80 -7.49 25.65
C PRO A 428 17.40 -6.17 26.14
N VAL A 429 17.26 -5.11 25.35
CA VAL A 429 17.72 -3.75 25.67
C VAL A 429 16.79 -3.11 26.72
N PHE A 430 15.47 -3.27 26.58
CA PHE A 430 14.48 -2.70 27.50
C PHE A 430 14.34 -3.45 28.83
N SER A 431 14.41 -4.79 28.80
CA SER A 431 14.32 -5.63 30.01
C SER A 431 15.58 -5.60 30.88
N GLY A 432 16.67 -5.00 30.38
CA GLY A 432 18.00 -5.06 31.00
C GLY A 432 18.62 -6.47 31.03
N ASP A 433 18.00 -7.47 30.41
CA ASP A 433 18.56 -8.83 30.32
C ASP A 433 19.89 -8.88 29.58
N ILE A 434 20.15 -7.90 28.69
CA ILE A 434 21.45 -7.74 28.06
C ILE A 434 22.56 -7.49 29.08
N HIS A 435 22.26 -6.80 30.20
CA HIS A 435 23.19 -6.50 31.30
C HIS A 435 23.49 -7.72 32.18
N LYS A 436 22.65 -8.77 32.13
CA LYS A 436 22.84 -10.02 32.89
C LYS A 436 23.75 -11.03 32.17
N ARG A 437 24.17 -10.75 30.93
CA ARG A 437 25.06 -11.65 30.17
C ARG A 437 26.49 -11.62 30.74
N PRO A 438 27.12 -12.78 31.03
CA PRO A 438 28.48 -12.82 31.56
C PRO A 438 29.47 -12.09 30.63
N GLY A 439 30.19 -11.11 31.17
CA GLY A 439 31.17 -10.32 30.42
C GLY A 439 30.63 -9.11 29.66
N PHE A 440 29.34 -8.77 29.81
CA PHE A 440 28.75 -7.60 29.15
C PHE A 440 29.30 -6.28 29.72
N LYS A 441 29.96 -5.49 28.86
CA LYS A 441 30.47 -4.13 29.13
C LYS A 441 29.73 -3.07 28.28
N GLY A 442 28.46 -3.30 27.96
CA GLY A 442 27.68 -2.41 27.09
C GLY A 442 27.19 -1.15 27.79
N ASN A 443 26.53 -0.29 27.03
CA ASN A 443 26.00 1.00 27.46
C ASN A 443 24.68 1.23 26.73
N LEU A 444 23.60 1.43 27.47
CA LEU A 444 22.23 1.46 26.94
C LEU A 444 22.06 2.42 25.74
N ALA A 445 22.61 3.64 25.82
CA ALA A 445 22.59 4.60 24.72
C ALA A 445 23.33 4.12 23.45
N ILE A 446 24.42 3.36 23.61
CA ILE A 446 25.16 2.77 22.49
C ILE A 446 24.41 1.57 21.92
N ASP A 447 23.87 0.71 22.79
CA ASP A 447 23.28 -0.56 22.41
C ASP A 447 21.97 -0.37 21.65
N PHE A 448 21.17 0.64 22.00
CA PHE A 448 20.01 1.04 21.21
C PHE A 448 20.39 1.48 19.79
N ILE A 449 21.41 2.34 19.63
CA ILE A 449 21.87 2.80 18.31
C ILE A 449 22.50 1.67 17.49
N ARG A 450 23.18 0.72 18.13
CA ARG A 450 23.70 -0.47 17.44
C ARG A 450 22.58 -1.36 16.94
N THR A 451 21.56 -1.58 17.77
CA THR A 451 20.40 -2.39 17.42
C THR A 451 19.57 -1.72 16.32
N SER A 452 19.38 -0.40 16.38
CA SER A 452 18.65 0.35 15.34
C SER A 452 19.40 0.43 14.01
N LYS A 453 20.74 0.39 14.00
CA LYS A 453 21.53 0.32 12.74
C LYS A 453 21.27 -0.93 11.92
N LEU A 454 20.89 -2.04 12.56
CA LEU A 454 20.55 -3.28 11.88
C LEU A 454 19.26 -3.16 11.07
N VAL A 455 18.47 -2.12 11.31
CA VAL A 455 17.24 -1.87 10.59
C VAL A 455 17.12 -0.39 10.23
N ARG A 456 17.79 -0.01 9.16
CA ARG A 456 17.66 1.32 8.55
C ARG A 456 16.24 1.47 8.00
N GLY A 457 15.60 2.61 8.24
CA GLY A 457 14.33 2.99 7.61
C GLY A 457 13.04 2.47 8.29
N ALA A 458 13.08 1.44 9.12
CA ALA A 458 11.89 1.01 9.88
C ALA A 458 11.80 1.72 11.24
N THR A 459 10.60 2.16 11.59
CA THR A 459 10.32 3.02 12.75
C THR A 459 10.36 2.23 14.06
N TYR A 460 11.46 2.31 14.82
CA TYR A 460 11.61 1.66 16.15
C TYR A 460 11.38 2.60 17.32
N TRP A 461 10.97 3.83 17.03
CA TRP A 461 10.85 4.85 18.05
C TRP A 461 9.70 4.60 19.01
N ASP A 462 8.64 3.93 18.60
CA ASP A 462 7.42 3.81 19.41
C ASP A 462 7.67 3.01 20.70
N ASP A 463 8.26 1.80 20.63
CA ASP A 463 8.60 1.03 21.84
C ASP A 463 9.58 1.77 22.74
N PHE A 464 10.58 2.43 22.14
CA PHE A 464 11.58 3.19 22.91
C PHE A 464 10.97 4.42 23.58
N GLN A 465 10.04 5.10 22.91
CA GLN A 465 9.27 6.22 23.45
C GLN A 465 8.31 5.76 24.55
N GLU A 466 7.70 4.58 24.41
CA GLU A 466 6.85 3.98 25.44
C GLU A 466 7.66 3.69 26.70
N GLU A 467 8.78 2.97 26.57
CA GLU A 467 9.66 2.61 27.69
C GLU A 467 10.28 3.85 28.37
N ILE A 468 10.78 4.82 27.60
CA ILE A 468 11.34 6.06 28.17
C ILE A 468 10.24 6.97 28.75
N GLY A 469 8.99 6.78 28.31
CA GLY A 469 7.81 7.51 28.72
C GLY A 469 7.20 7.03 30.04
N GLN A 470 7.47 5.79 30.48
CA GLN A 470 6.87 5.18 31.68
C GLN A 470 7.00 6.04 32.95
N GLU A 471 6.01 5.93 33.85
CA GLU A 471 5.93 6.74 35.08
C GLU A 471 6.97 6.36 36.13
N ASP A 472 7.41 5.09 36.16
CA ASP A 472 8.38 4.59 37.14
C ASP A 472 9.80 5.15 36.96
N ASN A 473 10.06 5.76 35.79
CA ASN A 473 11.31 6.37 35.34
C ASN A 473 12.56 5.47 35.46
N ARG A 474 12.44 4.15 35.61
CA ARG A 474 13.60 3.27 35.79
C ARG A 474 14.47 3.25 34.54
N PHE A 475 13.86 2.88 33.41
CA PHE A 475 14.51 2.86 32.11
C PHE A 475 14.99 4.26 31.68
N PHE A 476 14.17 5.29 31.97
CA PHE A 476 14.54 6.70 31.73
C PHE A 476 15.85 7.09 32.43
N ASN A 477 15.96 6.80 33.73
CA ASN A 477 17.14 7.18 34.52
C ASN A 477 18.38 6.41 34.04
N GLU A 478 18.25 5.12 33.77
CA GLU A 478 19.34 4.29 33.22
C GLU A 478 19.81 4.82 31.86
N PHE A 479 18.88 5.22 31.00
CA PHE A 479 19.18 5.84 29.72
C PHE A 479 19.97 7.14 29.87
N ILE A 480 19.53 8.06 30.73
CA ILE A 480 20.23 9.32 30.99
C ILE A 480 21.62 9.07 31.61
N ASP A 481 21.73 8.18 32.59
CA ASP A 481 23.02 7.85 33.19
C ASP A 481 23.97 7.20 32.18
N SER A 482 23.47 6.34 31.28
CA SER A 482 24.28 5.74 30.24
C SER A 482 24.92 6.77 29.31
N PHE A 483 24.20 7.83 28.94
CA PHE A 483 24.77 8.95 28.19
C PHE A 483 25.87 9.67 28.99
N ASN A 484 25.59 9.95 30.27
CA ASN A 484 26.51 10.73 31.11
C ASN A 484 27.78 9.95 31.54
N GLN A 485 27.81 8.63 31.37
CA GLN A 485 29.01 7.80 31.55
C GLN A 485 29.96 7.84 30.34
N LEU A 486 29.53 8.37 29.19
CA LEU A 486 30.35 8.41 27.97
C LEU A 486 31.32 9.59 27.99
N PRO A 487 32.57 9.42 27.50
CA PRO A 487 33.46 10.55 27.20
C PRO A 487 32.82 11.50 26.16
N ASP A 488 33.07 12.80 26.26
CA ASP A 488 32.43 13.84 25.43
C ASP A 488 32.44 13.57 23.92
N ARG A 489 33.55 13.02 23.41
CA ARG A 489 33.68 12.66 21.98
C ARG A 489 32.71 11.54 21.60
N LEU A 490 32.55 10.54 22.48
CA LEU A 490 31.66 9.41 22.26
C LEU A 490 30.20 9.80 22.52
N PHE A 491 29.94 10.63 23.54
CA PHE A 491 28.63 11.25 23.82
C PHE A 491 28.06 11.91 22.56
N ASN A 492 28.83 12.81 21.93
CA ASN A 492 28.38 13.52 20.73
C ASN A 492 28.17 12.57 19.54
N LYS A 493 29.01 11.54 19.40
CA LYS A 493 28.87 10.53 18.34
C LYS A 493 27.59 9.70 18.52
N VAL A 494 27.26 9.32 19.75
CA VAL A 494 26.05 8.56 20.07
C VAL A 494 24.81 9.44 19.92
N ALA A 495 24.85 10.68 20.42
CA ALA A 495 23.77 11.66 20.26
C ALA A 495 23.44 11.92 18.78
N LYS A 496 24.45 12.00 17.90
CA LYS A 496 24.24 12.05 16.44
C LYS A 496 23.52 10.81 15.90
N GLY A 497 23.76 9.64 16.47
CA GLY A 497 23.05 8.41 16.11
C GLY A 497 21.53 8.50 16.34
N TYR A 498 21.10 9.16 17.42
CA TYR A 498 19.68 9.35 17.75
C TYR A 498 18.97 10.33 16.81
N VAL A 499 19.70 11.19 16.09
CA VAL A 499 19.12 12.14 15.12
C VAL A 499 19.37 11.76 13.67
N ALA A 500 20.23 10.76 13.40
CA ALA A 500 20.57 10.31 12.04
C ALA A 500 19.35 9.82 11.24
N GLY A 501 18.26 9.42 11.91
CA GLY A 501 17.00 9.03 11.27
C GLY A 501 16.06 10.20 10.94
N ALA A 502 16.46 11.46 11.18
CA ALA A 502 15.59 12.63 10.99
C ALA A 502 15.16 12.85 9.54
N GLU A 503 15.94 12.37 8.56
CA GLU A 503 15.57 12.35 7.16
C GLU A 503 14.32 11.50 6.89
N TYR A 504 14.17 10.39 7.61
CA TYR A 504 13.10 9.42 7.37
C TYR A 504 11.89 9.65 8.27
N ASN A 505 12.08 10.00 9.54
CA ASN A 505 10.97 10.25 10.47
C ASN A 505 11.31 11.31 11.54
N PRO A 506 11.19 12.60 11.20
CA PRO A 506 11.46 13.68 12.13
C PRO A 506 10.40 13.81 13.24
N ALA A 507 9.16 13.35 13.00
CA ALA A 507 8.07 13.40 13.98
C ALA A 507 8.35 12.51 15.20
N SER A 508 8.89 11.31 15.00
CA SER A 508 9.24 10.41 16.09
C SER A 508 10.43 10.93 16.90
N ILE A 509 11.43 11.53 16.28
CA ILE A 509 12.54 12.14 17.03
C ILE A 509 12.05 13.33 17.85
N LEU A 510 11.15 14.15 17.30
CA LEU A 510 10.51 15.25 18.02
C LEU A 510 9.74 14.75 19.26
N ARG A 511 8.92 13.71 19.12
CA ARG A 511 8.20 13.09 20.25
C ARG A 511 9.15 12.57 21.33
N PHE A 512 10.21 11.89 20.94
CA PHE A 512 11.27 11.46 21.85
C PHE A 512 11.89 12.64 22.62
N LEU A 513 12.21 13.75 21.94
CA LEU A 513 12.73 14.96 22.56
C LEU A 513 11.73 15.58 23.54
N VAL A 514 10.43 15.60 23.21
CA VAL A 514 9.38 16.06 24.13
C VAL A 514 9.31 15.21 25.39
N ILE A 515 9.45 13.88 25.28
CA ILE A 515 9.45 12.98 26.46
C ILE A 515 10.63 13.30 27.37
N ILE A 516 11.85 13.43 26.82
CA ILE A 516 13.03 13.80 27.62
C ILE A 516 12.86 15.19 28.23
N GLY A 517 12.48 16.17 27.43
CA GLY A 517 12.36 17.56 27.88
C GLY A 517 11.35 17.73 29.03
N LYS A 518 10.22 17.03 29.00
CA LYS A 518 9.24 17.02 30.11
C LYS A 518 9.82 16.49 31.43
N LYS A 519 10.79 15.57 31.34
CA LYS A 519 11.44 14.93 32.49
C LYS A 519 12.77 15.61 32.86
N ALA A 520 13.23 16.62 32.12
CA ALA A 520 14.51 17.31 32.32
C ALA A 520 14.53 18.27 33.53
N ARG A 521 14.53 17.69 34.73
CA ARG A 521 14.56 18.44 36.00
C ARG A 521 15.97 18.71 36.52
N ASP A 522 16.89 17.79 36.29
CA ASP A 522 18.30 17.86 36.72
C ASP A 522 19.27 18.22 35.56
N GLU A 523 20.50 18.60 35.91
CA GLU A 523 21.51 19.02 34.93
C GLU A 523 21.99 17.89 34.00
N LYS A 524 22.02 16.63 34.46
CA LYS A 524 22.40 15.50 33.61
C LYS A 524 21.39 15.31 32.48
N THR A 525 20.10 15.36 32.83
CA THR A 525 19.02 15.21 31.86
C THR A 525 18.94 16.39 30.90
N LYS A 526 19.09 17.63 31.41
CA LYS A 526 19.14 18.85 30.57
C LYS A 526 20.29 18.79 29.57
N ARG A 527 21.48 18.32 29.98
CA ARG A 527 22.63 18.14 29.09
C ARG A 527 22.30 17.23 27.91
N VAL A 528 21.68 16.09 28.17
CA VAL A 528 21.24 15.14 27.12
C VAL A 528 20.21 15.78 26.21
N PHE A 529 19.13 16.33 26.77
CA PHE A 529 18.05 16.98 26.02
C PHE A 529 18.57 18.09 25.10
N ASN A 530 19.36 19.03 25.63
CA ASN A 530 19.86 20.19 24.89
C ASN A 530 20.79 19.77 23.74
N THR A 531 21.67 18.79 24.00
CA THR A 531 22.62 18.34 22.97
C THR A 531 21.90 17.65 21.82
N ILE A 532 20.99 16.71 22.11
CA ILE A 532 20.24 16.01 21.06
C ILE A 532 19.31 16.99 20.33
N SER A 533 18.65 17.91 21.02
CA SER A 533 17.78 18.92 20.38
C SER A 533 18.55 19.82 19.42
N SER A 534 19.74 20.29 19.81
CA SER A 534 20.59 21.06 18.90
C SER A 534 21.00 20.25 17.68
N LEU A 535 21.44 19.00 17.87
CA LEU A 535 21.85 18.13 16.76
C LEU A 535 20.69 17.79 15.82
N PHE A 536 19.47 17.62 16.36
CA PHE A 536 18.27 17.38 15.56
C PHE A 536 17.97 18.54 14.61
N LEU A 537 18.05 19.79 15.09
CA LEU A 537 17.87 20.96 14.23
C LEU A 537 19.02 21.14 13.23
N ASP A 538 20.25 20.82 13.63
CA ASP A 538 21.39 20.84 12.71
C ASP A 538 21.22 19.81 11.58
N GLU A 539 20.65 18.63 11.88
CA GLU A 539 20.38 17.59 10.89
C GLU A 539 19.22 17.97 9.97
N LEU A 540 18.08 18.40 10.53
CA LEU A 540 16.96 18.95 9.75
C LEU A 540 17.41 20.09 8.84
N GLY A 541 18.24 21.00 9.34
CA GLY A 541 18.72 22.16 8.56
C GLY A 541 19.57 21.81 7.33
N ARG A 542 20.11 20.59 7.27
CA ARG A 542 20.83 20.08 6.07
C ARG A 542 19.90 19.49 5.03
N LEU A 543 18.67 19.12 5.40
CA LEU A 543 17.71 18.50 4.50
C LEU A 543 17.06 19.57 3.59
N PRO A 544 17.00 19.34 2.27
CA PRO A 544 16.26 20.23 1.37
C PRO A 544 14.77 20.33 1.72
N THR A 545 14.22 19.30 2.35
CA THR A 545 12.80 19.13 2.68
C THR A 545 12.41 19.57 4.10
N ALA A 546 13.32 20.20 4.85
CA ALA A 546 13.12 20.51 6.28
C ALA A 546 11.80 21.26 6.58
N LEU A 547 11.49 22.29 5.80
CA LEU A 547 10.25 23.07 5.96
C LEU A 547 9.00 22.23 5.68
N TYR A 548 9.05 21.40 4.64
CA TYR A 548 7.96 20.49 4.31
C TYR A 548 7.70 19.54 5.48
N SER A 549 8.75 18.90 6.02
CA SER A 549 8.62 17.99 7.15
C SER A 549 8.06 18.66 8.41
N LEU A 550 8.48 19.89 8.72
CA LEU A 550 7.95 20.63 9.87
C LEU A 550 6.49 21.05 9.68
N THR A 551 6.10 21.43 8.46
CA THR A 551 4.69 21.69 8.14
C THR A 551 3.84 20.44 8.27
N GLN A 552 4.34 19.27 7.82
CA GLN A 552 3.65 18.00 8.02
C GLN A 552 3.51 17.64 9.50
N ILE A 553 4.56 17.83 10.29
CA ILE A 553 4.50 17.65 11.75
C ILE A 553 3.48 18.60 12.39
N LEU A 554 3.40 19.86 11.95
CA LEU A 554 2.42 20.81 12.48
C LEU A 554 0.99 20.32 12.25
N TYR A 555 0.70 19.71 11.10
CA TYR A 555 -0.62 19.15 10.82
C TYR A 555 -0.90 17.86 11.57
N ALA A 556 0.05 16.93 11.60
CA ALA A 556 -0.14 15.61 12.20
C ALA A 556 -0.03 15.61 13.74
N HIS A 557 0.90 16.40 14.29
CA HIS A 557 1.28 16.40 15.71
C HIS A 557 1.51 17.84 16.26
N PRO A 558 0.52 18.76 16.13
CA PRO A 558 0.67 20.16 16.55
C PRO A 558 1.06 20.30 18.03
N GLN A 559 0.52 19.43 18.89
CA GLN A 559 0.81 19.45 20.32
C GLN A 559 2.27 19.12 20.64
N ASP A 560 2.88 18.19 19.92
CA ASP A 560 4.26 17.76 20.18
C ASP A 560 5.25 18.83 19.71
N LEU A 561 4.97 19.45 18.56
CA LEU A 561 5.73 20.60 18.09
C LEU A 561 5.67 21.77 19.07
N ASN A 562 4.47 22.10 19.55
CA ASN A 562 4.29 23.15 20.54
C ASN A 562 5.02 22.85 21.87
N LYS A 563 4.92 21.62 22.36
CA LYS A 563 5.65 21.17 23.56
C LYS A 563 7.15 21.27 23.37
N PHE A 564 7.67 20.85 22.22
CA PHE A 564 9.10 20.95 21.91
C PHE A 564 9.58 22.41 21.95
N LEU A 565 8.89 23.31 21.25
CA LEU A 565 9.24 24.75 21.23
C LEU A 565 9.20 25.39 22.61
N ALA A 566 8.32 24.93 23.50
CA ALA A 566 8.25 25.39 24.88
C ALA A 566 9.39 24.87 25.77
N LEU A 567 9.98 23.72 25.43
CA LEU A 567 11.00 23.03 26.25
C LEU A 567 12.44 23.43 25.86
N ILE A 568 12.68 23.77 24.59
CA ILE A 568 14.04 24.09 24.10
C ILE A 568 14.57 25.42 24.65
N GLN A 569 15.89 25.48 24.83
CA GLN A 569 16.58 26.71 25.24
C GLN A 569 16.64 27.74 24.12
N TRP A 570 16.90 28.99 24.51
CA TRP A 570 16.89 30.13 23.58
C TRP A 570 17.84 29.95 22.38
N GLN A 571 19.06 29.42 22.57
CA GLN A 571 19.97 29.19 21.44
C GLN A 571 19.42 28.16 20.44
N THR A 572 18.79 27.10 20.93
CA THR A 572 18.16 26.06 20.09
C THR A 572 16.90 26.60 19.41
N LEU A 573 16.12 27.44 20.11
CA LEU A 573 14.97 28.12 19.53
C LEU A 573 15.38 29.08 18.41
N GLN A 574 16.51 29.79 18.56
CA GLN A 574 17.07 30.61 17.48
C GLN A 574 17.37 29.78 16.23
N LYS A 575 18.00 28.61 16.37
CA LYS A 575 18.23 27.70 15.25
C LYS A 575 16.93 27.28 14.56
N PHE A 576 15.87 27.03 15.34
CA PHE A 576 14.55 26.70 14.80
C PHE A 576 13.96 27.87 14.01
N VAL A 577 14.06 29.10 14.54
CA VAL A 577 13.65 30.33 13.86
C VAL A 577 14.39 30.49 12.54
N ASP A 578 15.71 30.34 12.53
CA ASP A 578 16.55 30.48 11.32
C ASP A 578 16.17 29.45 10.24
N LEU A 579 15.74 28.25 10.66
CA LEU A 579 15.29 27.20 9.77
C LEU A 579 13.91 27.52 9.16
N VAL A 580 12.98 28.04 9.95
CA VAL A 580 11.61 28.37 9.52
C VAL A 580 11.52 29.70 8.77
N GLN A 581 12.47 30.62 8.91
CA GLN A 581 12.47 31.89 8.17
C GLN A 581 12.76 31.76 6.67
N LYS A 582 13.21 30.59 6.21
CA LYS A 582 13.42 30.31 4.79
C LYS A 582 12.07 30.22 4.08
N LYS A 583 11.87 30.98 3.00
CA LYS A 583 10.62 30.93 2.21
C LYS A 583 10.45 29.54 1.58
N PRO A 584 9.26 28.91 1.65
CA PRO A 584 9.03 27.61 1.00
C PRO A 584 9.12 27.75 -0.52
N ALA A 585 9.63 26.71 -1.19
CA ALA A 585 9.76 26.68 -2.65
C ALA A 585 8.42 26.45 -3.37
N THR A 586 7.44 25.85 -2.70
CA THR A 586 6.19 25.37 -3.29
C THR A 586 4.95 26.12 -2.72
N PRO A 587 3.99 26.53 -3.57
CA PRO A 587 2.78 27.25 -3.15
C PRO A 587 1.88 26.47 -2.19
N GLU A 588 1.84 25.14 -2.30
CA GLU A 588 0.98 24.25 -1.51
C GLU A 588 1.30 24.31 -0.01
N LEU A 589 2.55 24.66 0.34
CA LEU A 589 3.00 24.75 1.73
C LEU A 589 2.74 26.12 2.36
N LEU A 590 2.27 27.12 1.61
CA LEU A 590 2.16 28.51 2.11
C LEU A 590 1.23 28.64 3.32
N ALA A 591 0.12 27.89 3.35
CA ALA A 591 -0.84 27.96 4.44
C ALA A 591 -0.23 27.42 5.75
N GLY A 592 0.35 26.22 5.71
CA GLY A 592 0.99 25.61 6.88
C GLY A 592 2.27 26.32 7.30
N TYR A 593 3.04 26.85 6.34
CA TYR A 593 4.20 27.69 6.61
C TYR A 593 3.83 28.94 7.42
N LYS A 594 2.75 29.66 7.06
CA LYS A 594 2.30 30.84 7.81
C LYS A 594 1.95 30.49 9.26
N GLN A 595 1.28 29.36 9.47
CA GLN A 595 0.94 28.88 10.82
C GLN A 595 2.20 28.49 11.61
N LEU A 596 3.15 27.78 10.98
CA LEU A 596 4.43 27.40 11.59
C LEU A 596 5.24 28.64 12.00
N LEU A 597 5.31 29.64 11.13
CA LEU A 597 6.00 30.91 11.40
C LEU A 597 5.34 31.67 12.55
N ALA A 598 4.00 31.73 12.58
CA ALA A 598 3.25 32.38 13.66
C ALA A 598 3.50 31.69 15.02
N LEU A 599 3.39 30.36 15.06
CA LEU A 599 3.68 29.58 16.26
C LEU A 599 5.12 29.81 16.75
N THR A 600 6.07 29.78 15.84
CA THR A 600 7.49 30.02 16.13
C THR A 600 7.73 31.41 16.70
N ASN A 601 7.13 32.44 16.10
CA ASN A 601 7.25 33.82 16.57
C ASN A 601 6.65 34.01 17.96
N ILE A 602 5.52 33.37 18.27
CA ILE A 602 4.94 33.39 19.61
C ILE A 602 5.97 32.85 20.61
N HIS A 603 6.58 31.69 20.36
CA HIS A 603 7.59 31.14 21.25
C HIS A 603 8.87 31.97 21.31
N TYR A 604 9.29 32.58 20.22
CA TYR A 604 10.52 33.38 20.19
C TYR A 604 10.39 34.73 20.89
N GLN A 605 9.26 35.42 20.71
CA GLN A 605 9.04 36.79 21.18
C GLN A 605 8.34 36.86 22.54
N SER A 606 7.73 35.77 23.02
CA SER A 606 7.01 35.77 24.29
C SER A 606 7.93 35.65 25.51
N SER A 607 7.57 36.36 26.58
CA SER A 607 8.22 36.21 27.89
C SER A 607 7.99 34.82 28.49
N HIS A 608 8.90 34.37 29.35
CA HIS A 608 8.80 33.08 30.05
C HIS A 608 7.48 32.96 30.85
N PHE A 609 6.98 34.07 31.39
CA PHE A 609 5.71 34.15 32.11
C PHE A 609 4.49 33.89 31.20
N PHE A 610 4.49 34.47 29.99
CA PHE A 610 3.43 34.27 29.00
C PHE A 610 3.44 32.82 28.50
N LYS A 611 4.61 32.24 28.24
CA LYS A 611 4.76 30.83 27.80
C LYS A 611 4.08 29.85 28.77
N GLN A 612 4.26 30.00 30.08
CA GLN A 612 3.65 29.11 31.08
C GLN A 612 2.11 29.16 31.10
N HIS A 613 1.51 30.33 30.84
CA HIS A 613 0.05 30.49 30.81
C HIS A 613 -0.53 30.06 29.47
N PHE A 614 0.12 30.43 28.37
CA PHE A 614 -0.27 30.05 27.02
C PHE A 614 -0.26 28.52 26.82
N HIS A 615 0.67 27.80 27.47
CA HIS A 615 0.75 26.34 27.45
C HIS A 615 -0.51 25.65 28.04
N LYS A 616 -1.13 26.26 29.06
CA LYS A 616 -2.36 25.73 29.68
C LYS A 616 -3.58 25.91 28.78
N ILE A 617 -3.60 26.96 27.97
CA ILE A 617 -4.71 27.28 27.05
C ILE A 617 -4.63 26.38 25.81
N LEU A 618 -3.44 26.24 25.20
CA LEU A 618 -3.26 25.38 24.02
C LEU A 618 -3.44 23.89 24.29
N ASN A 619 -3.09 23.39 25.49
CA ASN A 619 -3.41 22.00 25.85
C ASN A 619 -4.93 21.73 25.91
N LYS A 620 -5.76 22.77 26.07
CA LYS A 620 -7.23 22.68 26.01
C LYS A 620 -7.80 22.94 24.61
N PHE A 621 -7.10 23.74 23.79
CA PHE A 621 -7.50 24.12 22.43
C PHE A 621 -6.26 24.03 21.51
N PRO A 622 -5.93 22.82 21.01
CA PRO A 622 -4.69 22.53 20.29
C PRO A 622 -4.45 23.35 19.03
#